data_AF-A0A7W0VNG5-F1
#
_entry.id   AF-A0A7W0VNG5-F1
#
_cell.length_a   1.000
_cell.length_b   1.000
_cell.length_c   1.000
_cell.angle_alpha   90.00
_cell.angle_beta   90.00
_cell.angle_gamma   90.00
#
_symmetry.space_group_name_H-M   'P 1'
#
loop_
_entity.id
_entity.type
_entity.pdbx_description
1 polymer ?
#
loop_
_entity_poly.entity_id
_entity_poly.type
_entity_poly.pdbx_seq_one_letter_code
_entity_poly.pdbx_strand_id
1 'polypeptide(L)' 'MQRLLVSVALVALVAAPAVADKRRAAVHLKQGAAYYNAQQYDDAIAEFKKSYDLEPKPQTLFNIA' A
#
# COMPACT_ATOMS: atom_id res chain seq x y z
N MET A 1 22.55 21.51 -31.40
CA MET A 1 22.21 21.57 -29.96
C MET A 1 20.69 21.53 -29.79
N GLN A 2 20.08 20.35 -29.71
CA GLN A 2 18.67 20.23 -29.29
C GLN A 2 18.66 19.39 -28.01
N ARG A 3 18.98 20.08 -26.90
CA ARG A 3 19.14 19.49 -25.58
C ARG A 3 17.77 19.39 -24.91
N LEU A 4 17.52 18.26 -24.24
CA LEU A 4 16.71 18.17 -23.01
C LEU A 4 15.21 18.53 -23.10
N LEU A 5 14.39 17.72 -23.76
CA LEU A 5 12.92 17.72 -23.53
C LEU A 5 12.32 16.31 -23.50
N VAL A 6 13.02 15.32 -22.93
CA VAL A 6 12.43 13.98 -22.70
C VAL A 6 12.24 13.69 -21.20
N SER A 7 12.72 14.55 -20.31
CA SER A 7 12.86 14.20 -18.88
C SER A 7 11.64 14.50 -18.00
N VAL A 8 10.58 15.15 -18.49
CA VAL A 8 9.42 15.52 -17.64
C VAL A 8 8.18 14.65 -17.92
N ALA A 9 8.07 14.04 -19.09
CA ALA A 9 6.93 13.15 -19.41
C ALA A 9 7.07 11.73 -18.85
N LEU A 10 8.29 11.30 -18.49
CA LEU A 10 8.53 9.92 -18.04
C LEU A 10 8.24 9.67 -16.55
N VAL A 11 8.08 10.73 -15.74
CA VAL A 11 7.82 10.59 -14.29
C VAL A 11 6.34 10.38 -13.99
N ALA A 12 5.43 10.81 -14.88
CA ALA A 12 3.99 10.65 -14.67
C ALA A 12 3.50 9.20 -14.85
N LEU A 13 4.15 8.40 -15.68
CA LEU A 13 3.67 7.05 -16.02
C LEU A 13 3.98 6.01 -14.93
N VAL A 14 5.04 6.22 -14.14
CA VAL A 14 5.45 5.31 -13.06
C VAL A 14 4.74 5.63 -11.73
N ALA A 15 4.25 6.86 -11.56
CA ALA A 15 3.64 7.32 -10.31
C ALA A 15 2.19 6.85 -10.12
N ALA A 16 1.42 6.70 -11.20
CA ALA A 16 0.01 6.32 -11.15
C ALA A 16 -0.25 4.94 -10.50
N PRO A 17 0.43 3.85 -10.88
CA PRO A 17 0.26 2.55 -10.23
C PRO A 17 0.70 2.58 -8.76
N ALA A 18 1.85 3.21 -8.48
CA ALA A 18 2.35 3.33 -7.11
C ALA A 18 1.37 4.08 -6.18
N VAL A 19 0.68 5.13 -6.68
CA VAL A 19 -0.35 5.85 -5.89
C VAL A 19 -1.62 4.99 -5.72
N ALA A 20 -2.01 4.21 -6.72
CA ALA A 20 -3.13 3.29 -6.61
C ALA A 20 -2.87 2.19 -5.58
N ASP A 21 -1.65 1.62 -5.57
CA ASP A 21 -1.23 0.60 -4.62
C ASP A 21 -1.23 1.14 -3.19
N LYS A 22 -0.73 2.37 -2.97
CA LYS A 22 -0.83 3.05 -1.66
C LYS A 22 -2.26 3.20 -1.16
N ARG A 23 -3.20 3.57 -2.04
CA ARG A 23 -4.63 3.69 -1.64
C ARG A 23 -5.22 2.34 -1.27
N ARG A 24 -4.93 1.30 -2.06
CA ARG A 24 -5.38 -0.07 -1.77
C ARG A 24 -4.78 -0.59 -0.46
N ALA A 25 -3.49 -0.36 -0.23
CA ALA A 25 -2.82 -0.71 1.03
C ALA A 25 -3.51 -0.05 2.23
N ALA A 26 -3.88 1.24 2.13
CA ALA A 26 -4.60 1.94 3.19
C ALA A 26 -6.01 1.40 3.46
N VAL A 27 -6.70 0.88 2.44
CA VAL A 27 -8.02 0.23 2.59
C VAL A 27 -7.87 -1.07 3.37
N HIS A 28 -6.94 -1.94 2.96
CA HIS A 28 -6.66 -3.20 3.65
C HIS A 28 -6.20 -2.97 5.10
N LEU A 29 -5.38 -1.94 5.35
CA LEU A 29 -4.98 -1.57 6.72
C LEU A 29 -6.18 -1.22 7.61
N LYS A 30 -7.14 -0.44 7.08
CA LYS A 30 -8.35 -0.06 7.82
C LYS A 30 -9.26 -1.26 8.08
N GLN A 31 -9.41 -2.16 7.12
CA GLN A 31 -10.18 -3.39 7.28
C GLN A 31 -9.54 -4.31 8.33
N GLY A 32 -8.22 -4.51 8.27
CA GLY A 32 -7.51 -5.29 9.28
C GLY A 32 -7.69 -4.70 10.69
N ALA A 33 -7.62 -3.38 10.84
CA ALA A 33 -7.87 -2.72 12.12
C ALA A 33 -9.31 -2.91 12.62
N ALA A 34 -10.30 -2.92 11.72
CA ALA A 34 -11.70 -3.19 12.07
C ALA A 34 -11.88 -4.64 12.57
N TYR A 35 -11.32 -5.62 11.86
CA TYR A 35 -11.33 -7.02 12.28
C TYR A 35 -10.60 -7.24 13.61
N TYR A 36 -9.45 -6.58 13.81
CA TYR A 36 -8.70 -6.63 15.06
C TYR A 36 -9.53 -6.11 16.23
N ASN A 37 -10.21 -4.96 16.06
CA ASN A 37 -11.10 -4.39 17.07
C ASN A 37 -12.32 -5.29 17.36
N ALA A 38 -12.75 -6.09 16.38
CA ALA A 38 -13.77 -7.12 16.52
C ALA A 38 -13.24 -8.46 17.08
N GLN A 39 -11.95 -8.52 17.45
CA GLN A 39 -11.26 -9.75 17.91
C GLN A 39 -11.23 -10.88 16.88
N GLN A 40 -11.46 -10.57 15.60
CA GLN A 40 -11.35 -11.51 14.48
C GLN A 40 -9.91 -11.50 13.97
N TYR A 41 -9.00 -12.12 14.73
CA TYR A 41 -7.57 -11.99 14.49
C TYR A 41 -7.10 -12.60 13.15
N ASP A 42 -7.67 -13.72 12.72
CA ASP A 42 -7.31 -14.35 11.44
C ASP A 42 -7.64 -13.45 10.24
N ASP A 43 -8.84 -12.86 10.25
CA ASP A 43 -9.29 -11.91 9.22
C ASP A 43 -8.43 -10.64 9.25
N ALA A 44 -8.08 -10.16 10.45
CA ALA A 44 -7.21 -9.01 10.62
C ALA A 44 -5.82 -9.26 10.01
N ILE A 45 -5.20 -10.40 10.32
CA ILE A 45 -3.89 -10.80 9.79
C ILE A 45 -3.95 -10.90 8.26
N ALA A 46 -5.03 -11.48 7.69
CA ALA A 46 -5.19 -11.59 6.24
C ALA A 46 -5.23 -10.21 5.56
N GLU A 47 -5.95 -9.24 6.13
CA GLU A 47 -6.03 -7.88 5.60
C GLU A 47 -4.71 -7.10 5.80
N PHE A 48 -4.03 -7.26 6.95
CA PHE A 48 -2.72 -6.65 7.15
C PHE A 48 -1.66 -7.18 6.18
N LYS A 49 -1.68 -8.48 5.85
CA LYS A 49 -0.82 -9.07 4.81
C LYS A 49 -1.05 -8.44 3.43
N LYS A 50 -2.31 -8.33 2.99
CA LYS A 50 -2.65 -7.66 1.72
C LYS A 50 -2.17 -6.22 1.68
N SER A 51 -2.29 -5.51 2.80
CA SER A 51 -1.79 -4.14 2.93
C SER A 51 -0.27 -4.07 2.77
N TYR A 52 0.46 -4.99 3.43
CA TYR A 52 1.92 -5.09 3.34
C TYR A 52 2.41 -5.47 1.94
N ASP A 53 1.73 -6.40 1.26
CA ASP A 53 2.08 -6.84 -0.09
C ASP A 53 1.99 -5.70 -1.12
N LEU A 54 1.07 -4.75 -0.89
CA LEU A 54 0.88 -3.57 -1.75
C LEU A 54 1.82 -2.42 -1.39
N GLU A 55 2.01 -2.17 -0.09
CA GLU A 55 2.93 -1.14 0.40
C GLU A 55 3.63 -1.62 1.69
N PRO A 56 4.86 -2.14 1.58
CA PRO A 56 5.60 -2.62 2.74
C PRO A 56 5.84 -1.49 3.75
N LYS A 57 5.19 -1.58 4.91
CA LYS A 57 5.31 -0.61 6.01
C LYS A 57 5.61 -1.31 7.33
N PRO A 58 6.44 -0.72 8.21
CA PRO A 58 6.70 -1.28 9.52
C PRO A 58 5.43 -1.44 10.37
N GLN A 59 4.46 -0.53 10.23
CA GLN A 59 3.21 -0.53 10.99
C GLN A 59 2.31 -1.74 10.70
N THR A 60 2.32 -2.27 9.47
CA THR A 60 1.61 -3.51 9.14
C THR A 60 2.35 -4.73 9.69
N LEU A 61 3.68 -4.66 9.83
CA LEU A 61 4.51 -5.76 10.32
C LEU A 61 4.20 -6.13 11.79
N PHE A 62 4.00 -5.14 12.66
CA PHE A 62 3.71 -5.36 14.09
C PHE A 62 2.36 -6.04 14.35
N ASN A 63 1.44 -6.02 13.37
CA ASN A 63 0.11 -6.60 13.51
C ASN A 63 -0.02 -7.99 12.86
N ILE A 64 1.06 -8.52 12.27
CA ILE A 64 1.09 -9.83 11.58
C ILE A 64 1.88 -10.88 12.38
N ALA A 65 2.68 -10.48 13.37
CA ALA A 65 3.55 -11.34 14.17
C ALA A 65 3.05 -11.51 15.61
#